data_AF-A0A5E4IJ18-F1
#
_entry.id   AF-A0A5E4IJ18-F1
#
_cell.length_a   1.000
_cell.length_b   1.000
_cell.length_c   1.000
_cell.angle_alpha   90.00
_cell.angle_beta   90.00
_cell.angle_gamma   90.00
#
_symmetry.space_group_name_H-M   'P 1'
#
loop_
_entity.id
_entity.type
_entity.pdbx_description
1 polymer ?
#
loop_
_entity_poly.entity_id
_entity_poly.type
_entity_poly.pdbx_seq_one_letter_code
_entity_poly.pdbx_strand_id
1 'polypeptide(L)' 'MAYLVFRCSCGRHLYAQEGAKTRACPCGRRVQVNRVKILARADDARDAGDRVRKLQMGDMAMTGFHSAG' A
#
# COMPACT_ATOMS: atom_id res chain seq x y z
N MET A 1 -6.47 -15.16 7.40
CA MET A 1 -7.24 -13.93 7.68
C MET A 1 -6.90 -12.97 6.56
N ALA A 2 -7.83 -12.65 5.67
CA ALA A 2 -7.49 -11.91 4.45
C ALA A 2 -7.15 -10.42 4.72
N TYR A 3 -6.30 -9.87 3.87
CA TYR A 3 -5.75 -8.52 3.90
C TYR A 3 -5.94 -7.87 2.53
N LEU A 4 -6.28 -6.59 2.56
CA LEU A 4 -6.49 -5.73 1.40
C LEU A 4 -5.36 -4.73 1.31
N VAL A 5 -4.68 -4.69 0.16
CA VAL A 5 -3.62 -3.74 -0.16
C VAL A 5 -4.20 -2.63 -1.04
N PHE A 6 -3.98 -1.38 -0.64
CA PHE A 6 -4.46 -0.21 -1.36
C PHE A 6 -3.45 0.93 -1.31
N ARG A 7 -3.58 1.87 -2.24
CA ARG A 7 -2.76 3.10 -2.30
C ARG A 7 -3.52 4.24 -1.64
N CYS A 8 -2.87 4.90 -0.69
CA CYS A 8 -3.35 6.17 -0.17
C CYS A 8 -3.10 7.27 -1.21
N SER A 9 -3.91 8.33 -1.19
CA SER A 9 -3.73 9.50 -2.04
C SER A 9 -2.37 10.20 -1.86
N CYS A 10 -1.66 9.95 -0.75
CA CYS A 10 -0.30 10.44 -0.53
C CYS A 10 0.78 9.65 -1.28
N GLY A 11 0.41 8.64 -2.07
CA GLY A 11 1.35 7.81 -2.84
C GLY A 11 1.87 6.58 -2.11
N ARG A 12 1.61 6.42 -0.80
CA ARG A 12 2.04 5.24 -0.04
C ARG A 12 1.08 4.06 -0.20
N HIS A 13 1.65 2.87 -0.34
CA HIS A 13 0.93 1.60 -0.32
C HIS A 13 0.76 1.11 1.12
N LEU A 14 -0.46 0.77 1.49
CA LEU A 14 -0.83 0.30 2.82
C LEU A 14 -1.65 -0.99 2.70
N TYR A 15 -1.64 -1.79 3.76
CA TYR A 15 -2.51 -2.95 3.88
C TYR A 15 -3.42 -2.81 5.11
N ALA A 16 -4.63 -3.35 5.03
CA ALA A 16 -5.59 -3.47 6.13
C ALA A 16 -6.21 -4.86 6.12
N GLN A 17 -6.78 -5.30 7.25
CA GLN A 17 -7.54 -6.55 7.28
C GLN A 17 -8.84 -6.40 6.48
N GLU A 18 -9.26 -7.49 5.83
CA GLU A 18 -10.54 -7.58 5.12
C GLU A 18 -11.69 -7.45 6.13
N GLY A 19 -12.43 -6.34 6.07
CA GLY A 19 -13.46 -5.97 7.04
C GLY A 19 -13.18 -4.68 7.83
N ALA A 20 -11.95 -4.16 7.79
CA ALA A 20 -11.63 -2.86 8.36
C ALA A 20 -12.31 -1.74 7.54
N LYS A 21 -13.23 -0.97 8.15
CA LYS A 21 -13.95 0.11 7.46
C LYS A 21 -13.03 1.28 7.08
N THR A 22 -12.10 1.62 7.95
CA THR A 22 -11.19 2.77 7.79
C THR A 22 -9.80 2.46 8.32
N ARG A 23 -8.77 2.99 7.66
CA ARG A 23 -7.38 2.95 8.12
C ARG A 23 -6.81 4.36 8.17
N ALA A 24 -6.14 4.71 9.27
CA ALA A 24 -5.36 5.93 9.32
C ALA A 24 -4.06 5.76 8.51
N CYS A 25 -3.77 6.73 7.65
CA CYS A 25 -2.48 6.85 6.99
C CYS A 25 -1.59 7.80 7.82
N PRO A 26 -0.26 7.55 7.91
CA PRO A 26 0.67 8.46 8.60
C PRO A 26 0.73 9.88 8.02
N CYS A 27 0.10 10.15 6.86
CA CYS A 27 0.00 11.48 6.27
C CYS A 27 -1.13 12.33 6.89
N GLY A 28 -1.80 11.86 7.94
CA GLY A 28 -2.91 12.53 8.62
C GLY A 28 -4.29 12.26 8.01
N ARG A 29 -4.38 11.62 6.84
CA ARG A 29 -5.67 11.27 6.21
C ARG A 29 -6.19 9.91 6.68
N ARG A 30 -7.51 9.83 6.89
CA ARG A 30 -8.23 8.57 7.10
C ARG A 30 -8.71 8.04 5.77
N VAL A 31 -8.27 6.84 5.43
CA VAL A 31 -8.61 6.17 4.18
C VAL A 31 -9.74 5.19 4.45
N GLN A 32 -10.87 5.34 3.76
CA GLN A 32 -11.97 4.38 3.84
C GLN A 32 -11.68 3.20 2.92
N VAL A 33 -11.50 2.00 3.48
CA VAL A 33 -11.11 0.80 2.71
C VAL A 33 -12.18 0.45 1.67
N ASN A 34 -13.46 0.68 2.00
CA ASN A 34 -14.59 0.45 1.09
C ASN A 34 -14.67 1.43 -0.09
N ARG A 35 -14.02 2.60 -0.01
CA ARG A 35 -14.05 3.62 -1.08
C ARG A 35 -12.76 3.71 -1.88
N VAL A 36 -11.72 2.99 -1.48
CA VAL A 36 -10.43 3.03 -2.19
C VAL A 36 -10.29 1.89 -3.19
N LYS A 37 -9.50 2.17 -4.23
CA LYS A 37 -9.11 1.16 -5.20
C LYS A 37 -8.19 0.15 -4.54
N ILE A 38 -8.70 -1.07 -4.36
CA ILE A 38 -7.91 -2.21 -3.90
C ILE A 38 -6.99 -2.62 -5.05
N LEU A 39 -5.69 -2.67 -4.76
CA LEU A 39 -4.66 -3.06 -5.72
C LEU A 39 -4.37 -4.56 -5.65
N ALA A 40 -4.41 -5.13 -4.45
CA ALA A 40 -4.25 -6.56 -4.25
C ALA A 40 -4.98 -7.04 -3.00
N ARG A 41 -5.23 -8.35 -2.96
CA ARG A 41 -5.68 -9.08 -1.77
C ARG A 41 -4.62 -10.12 -1.42
N ALA A 42 -4.47 -10.40 -0.14
CA ALA A 42 -3.51 -11.35 0.40
C ALA A 42 -4.17 -12.13 1.54
N ASP A 43 -3.99 -13.44 1.58
CA ASP A 43 -4.63 -14.28 2.61
C ASP A 43 -3.90 -14.26 3.96
N ASP A 44 -2.65 -13.76 3.93
CA ASP A 44 -1.71 -13.73 5.05
C ASP A 44 -1.00 -12.38 5.19
N ALA A 45 -0.57 -12.06 6.42
CA ALA A 45 0.15 -10.83 6.73
C ALA A 45 1.52 -10.74 6.02
N ARG A 46 2.21 -11.88 5.86
CA ARG A 46 3.47 -11.96 5.11
C ARG A 46 3.27 -11.62 3.64
N ASP A 47 2.28 -12.25 3.01
CA ASP A 47 1.95 -12.02 1.60
C ASP A 47 1.52 -10.56 1.37
N ALA A 48 0.72 -9.99 2.28
CA ALA A 48 0.37 -8.57 2.24
C ALA A 48 1.61 -7.65 2.29
N GLY A 49 2.58 -7.97 3.14
CA GLY A 49 3.85 -7.26 3.24
C GLY A 49 4.68 -7.35 1.95
N ASP A 50 4.79 -8.55 1.37
CA ASP A 50 5.52 -8.76 0.12
C ASP A 50 4.87 -8.02 -1.06
N ARG A 51 3.53 -8.02 -1.14
CA ARG A 51 2.81 -7.25 -2.17
C ARG A 51 3.01 -5.75 -2.01
N VAL A 52 2.94 -5.23 -0.78
CA VAL A 52 3.23 -3.81 -0.52
C VAL A 52 4.66 -3.47 -0.90
N ARG A 53 5.63 -4.33 -0.57
CA ARG A 53 7.04 -4.15 -0.94
C ARG A 53 7.23 -4.15 -2.44
N LYS A 54 6.62 -5.11 -3.15
CA LYS A 54 6.67 -5.21 -4.62
C LYS A 54 6.02 -4.00 -5.31
N LEU A 55 4.90 -3.51 -4.78
CA LEU A 55 4.23 -2.30 -5.29
C LEU A 55 5.05 -1.03 -5.03
N GLN A 56 5.70 -0.93 -3.87
CA GLN A 56 6.61 0.19 -3.59
C GLN A 56 7.85 0.14 -4.49
N MET A 57 8.47 -1.03 -4.67
CA MET A 57 9.62 -1.20 -5.56
C MET A 57 9.27 -1.01 -7.04
N GLY A 58 8.05 -1.37 -7.45
CA GLY A 58 7.55 -1.15 -8.82
C GLY A 58 7.29 0.34 -9.14
N ASP A 59 6.79 1.12 -8.17
CA ASP A 59 6.72 2.59 -8.28
C ASP A 59 8.12 3.23 -8.13
N MET A 60 9.06 2.55 -7.46
CA MET A 60 10.49 2.91 -7.37
C MET A 60 11.25 2.61 -8.68
N ALA A 61 10.59 2.77 -9.81
CA ALA A 61 11.27 2.99 -11.07
C ALA A 61 11.96 4.37 -11.01
N MET A 62 13.17 4.39 -10.47
CA MET A 62 14.25 5.28 -10.90
C MET A 62 13.98 6.80 -10.84
N THR A 63 13.40 7.34 -9.77
CA THR A 63 13.45 8.79 -9.54
C THR A 63 14.52 9.13 -8.50
N GLY A 64 15.74 9.43 -8.97
CA GLY A 64 16.57 10.43 -8.28
C GLY A 64 18.02 10.11 -7.94
N PHE A 65 18.57 8.93 -8.24
CA PHE A 65 20.03 8.75 -8.17
C PHE A 65 20.64 8.85 -9.56
N HIS A 66 21.02 10.07 -9.96
CA HIS A 66 22.08 10.24 -10.96
C HIS A 66 23.40 9.92 -10.25
N SER A 67 24.13 8.91 -10.73
CA SER A 67 25.54 8.76 -10.40
C SER A 67 26.24 10.05 -10.83
N ALA A 68 26.87 10.76 -9.90
CA ALA A 68 27.83 11.80 -10.25
C ALA A 68 29.06 11.09 -10.83
N GLY A 69 29.15 11.06 -12.16
CA GLY A 69 30.37 10.71 -12.88
C GLY A 69 31.37 11.86 -12.87
#